data_AF-A0A7Y3JZ22-F1
#
_entry.id   AF-A0A7Y3JZ22-F1
#
_cell.length_a   1.000
_cell.length_b   1.000
_cell.length_c   1.000
_cell.angle_alpha   90.00
_cell.angle_beta   90.00
_cell.angle_gamma   90.00
#
_symmetry.space_group_name_H-M   'P 1'
#
loop_
_entity.id
_entity.type
_entity.pdbx_description
1 polymer ?
#
loop_
_entity_poly.entity_id
_entity_poly.type
_entity_poly.pdbx_seq_one_letter_code
_entity_poly.pdbx_strand_id
1 'polypeptide(L)'
;MELKELIERAEKAAGSQKALGIMLGINPSNIRNAKAGQQGLPNYACVMIADLIGEEDTVVIAASELVTEKKIERRAFWEKKLEALAAGFAAFFVGVILVVTPTPSQAAQLSQVVDYKLYIM
;
A
#
# COMPACT_ATOMS: atom_id res chain seq x y z
N MET A 1 -5.90 10.91 -6.58
CA MET A 1 -6.04 10.75 -5.12
C MET A 1 -6.03 12.14 -4.52
N GLU A 2 -7.07 12.49 -3.77
CA GLU A 2 -7.25 13.85 -3.25
C GLU A 2 -6.79 13.97 -1.79
N LEU A 3 -6.32 15.16 -1.38
CA LEU A 3 -5.88 15.40 0.00
C LEU A 3 -6.99 15.08 1.02
N LYS A 4 -8.24 15.41 0.67
CA LYS A 4 -9.40 15.14 1.51
C LYS A 4 -9.55 13.64 1.83
N GLU A 5 -9.38 12.77 0.84
CA GLU A 5 -9.53 11.32 0.99
C GLU A 5 -8.43 10.74 1.89
N LEU A 6 -7.21 11.23 1.72
CA LEU A 6 -6.06 10.87 2.55
C LEU A 6 -6.29 11.25 4.02
N ILE A 7 -6.78 12.47 4.26
CA ILE A 7 -7.13 12.92 5.61
C ILE A 7 -8.27 12.06 6.19
N GLU A 8 -9.32 11.74 5.42
CA GLU A 8 -10.44 10.92 5.91
C GLU A 8 -10.01 9.50 6.30
N ARG A 9 -9.09 8.91 5.53
CA ARG A 9 -8.46 7.62 5.90
C ARG A 9 -7.67 7.74 7.19
N ALA A 10 -6.90 8.81 7.35
CA ALA A 10 -6.11 9.06 8.55
C ALA A 10 -7.01 9.32 9.78
N GLU A 11 -8.12 10.03 9.60
CA GLU A 11 -9.13 10.24 10.66
C GLU A 11 -9.73 8.93 11.12
N LYS A 12 -10.03 8.02 10.17
CA LYS A 12 -10.54 6.68 10.48
C LYS A 12 -9.50 5.84 11.23
N ALA A 13 -8.23 5.89 10.82
CA ALA A 13 -7.14 5.19 11.49
C ALA A 13 -6.86 5.75 12.91
N ALA A 14 -6.94 7.07 13.09
CA ALA A 14 -6.80 7.74 14.38
C ALA A 14 -8.05 7.64 15.28
N GLY A 15 -9.19 7.22 14.72
CA GLY A 15 -10.48 7.09 15.41
C GLY A 15 -11.32 8.37 15.46
N SER A 16 -10.74 9.56 15.28
CA SER A 16 -11.47 10.82 15.09
C SER A 16 -10.57 11.93 14.53
N GLN A 17 -11.18 12.98 13.96
CA GLN A 17 -10.46 14.20 13.56
C GLN A 17 -9.73 14.88 14.73
N LYS A 18 -10.33 14.86 15.93
CA LYS A 18 -9.69 15.42 17.14
C LYS A 18 -8.45 14.63 17.52
N ALA A 19 -8.53 13.29 17.51
CA ALA A 19 -7.39 12.42 17.79
C ALA A 19 -6.28 12.61 16.75
N LEU A 20 -6.64 12.69 15.46
CA LEU A 20 -5.69 12.98 14.40
C LEU A 20 -4.98 14.32 14.62
N GLY A 21 -5.72 15.39 14.97
CA GLY A 21 -5.11 16.70 15.27
C GLY A 21 -4.10 16.64 16.42
N ILE A 22 -4.41 15.88 17.48
CA ILE A 22 -3.48 15.68 18.60
C ILE A 22 -2.22 14.93 18.14
N MET A 23 -2.38 13.85 17.36
CA MET A 23 -1.25 13.08 16.83
C MET A 23 -0.33 13.94 15.95
N LEU A 24 -0.92 14.72 15.05
CA LEU A 24 -0.19 15.57 14.11
C LEU A 24 0.36 16.85 14.75
N GLY A 25 -0.03 17.17 15.99
CA GLY A 25 0.34 18.42 16.66
C GLY A 25 -0.27 19.67 16.00
N ILE A 26 -1.41 19.53 15.31
CA ILE A 26 -2.09 20.64 14.60
C ILE A 26 -3.52 20.84 15.08
N ASN A 27 -4.02 22.07 14.97
CA ASN A 27 -5.40 22.37 15.35
C ASN A 27 -6.39 21.61 14.44
N PRO A 28 -7.47 20.98 14.99
CA PRO A 28 -8.52 20.37 14.18
C PRO A 28 -9.14 21.29 13.12
N SER A 29 -9.15 22.61 13.33
CA SER A 29 -9.57 23.58 12.31
C SER A 29 -8.67 23.54 11.07
N ASN A 30 -7.37 23.30 11.24
CA ASN A 30 -6.45 23.21 10.12
C ASN A 30 -6.76 22.00 9.23
N ILE A 31 -7.08 20.87 9.86
CA ILE A 31 -7.53 19.65 9.19
C ILE A 31 -8.83 19.92 8.41
N ARG A 32 -9.80 20.59 9.03
CA ARG A 32 -11.07 20.94 8.37
C ARG A 32 -10.85 21.81 7.13
N ASN A 33 -10.02 22.85 7.25
CA ASN A 33 -9.71 23.75 6.15
C ASN A 33 -8.95 23.03 5.03
N ALA A 34 -8.06 22.10 5.37
CA ALA A 34 -7.35 21.27 4.39
C ALA A 34 -8.31 20.34 3.62
N LYS A 35 -9.24 19.67 4.31
CA LYS A 35 -10.30 18.87 3.66
C LYS A 35 -11.22 19.72 2.76
N ALA A 36 -11.42 20.98 3.10
CA ALA A 36 -12.20 21.93 2.31
C ALA A 36 -11.41 22.54 1.14
N GLY A 37 -10.15 22.16 0.94
CA GLY A 37 -9.29 22.71 -0.12
C GLY A 37 -8.91 24.18 0.09
N GLN A 38 -9.04 24.70 1.32
CA GLN A 38 -8.74 26.10 1.63
C GLN A 38 -7.26 26.33 1.95
N GLN A 39 -6.55 25.28 2.38
CA GLN A 39 -5.11 25.31 2.67
C GLN A 39 -4.48 23.92 2.53
N GLY A 40 -3.16 23.87 2.35
CA GLY A 40 -2.40 22.63 2.48
C GLY A 40 -2.14 22.27 3.94
N LEU A 41 -1.55 21.10 4.14
CA LEU A 41 -0.96 20.65 5.40
C LEU A 41 0.58 20.84 5.37
N PRO A 42 1.21 21.10 6.53
CA PRO A 42 2.67 21.07 6.65
C PRO A 42 3.23 19.70 6.28
N ASN A 43 4.40 19.65 5.63
CA ASN A 43 5.02 18.39 5.17
C ASN A 43 5.19 17.35 6.28
N TYR A 44 5.56 17.77 7.49
CA TYR A 44 5.64 16.86 8.64
C TYR A 44 4.30 16.16 8.91
N ALA A 45 3.19 16.89 8.85
CA ALA A 45 1.86 16.29 9.03
C ALA A 45 1.50 15.37 7.85
N CYS A 46 1.94 15.68 6.62
CA CYS A 46 1.75 14.81 5.46
C CYS A 46 2.46 13.46 5.63
N VAL A 47 3.73 13.47 6.06
CA VAL A 47 4.50 12.23 6.32
C VAL A 47 3.85 11.41 7.42
N MET A 48 3.45 12.04 8.53
CA MET A 48 2.74 11.31 9.60
C MET A 48 1.40 10.71 9.13
N ILE A 49 0.67 11.42 8.26
CA ILE A 49 -0.55 10.89 7.64
C ILE A 49 -0.20 9.67 6.79
N ALA A 50 0.84 9.76 5.95
CA ALA A 50 1.29 8.69 5.07
C ALA A 50 1.64 7.42 5.87
N ASP A 51 2.48 7.55 6.90
CA ASP A 51 2.83 6.47 7.84
C ASP A 51 1.59 5.83 8.47
N LEU A 52 0.63 6.64 8.91
CA LEU A 52 -0.57 6.16 9.60
C LEU A 52 -1.49 5.32 8.69
N ILE A 53 -1.52 5.62 7.39
CA ILE A 53 -2.45 4.98 6.45
C ILE A 53 -1.76 4.05 5.43
N GLY A 54 -0.44 3.86 5.57
CA GLY A 54 0.38 3.05 4.68
C GLY A 54 0.46 3.60 3.26
N GLU A 55 0.46 4.93 3.10
CA GLU A 55 0.66 5.60 1.81
C GLU A 55 2.10 6.09 1.67
N GLU A 56 2.49 6.43 0.45
CA GLU A 56 3.81 7.00 0.19
C GLU A 56 3.82 8.52 0.51
N ASP A 57 4.88 8.97 1.18
CA ASP A 57 5.02 10.36 1.67
C ASP A 57 4.80 11.40 0.56
N THR A 58 5.40 11.19 -0.61
CA THR A 58 5.31 12.10 -1.75
C THR A 58 3.88 12.18 -2.28
N VAL A 59 3.07 11.12 -2.22
CA VAL A 59 1.64 11.17 -2.57
C VAL A 59 0.90 12.18 -1.69
N VAL A 60 1.08 12.11 -0.37
CA VAL A 60 0.37 12.99 0.57
C VAL A 60 0.88 14.43 0.46
N ILE A 61 2.19 14.61 0.32
CA ILE A 61 2.80 15.94 0.12
C ILE A 61 2.32 16.56 -1.20
N ALA A 62 2.35 15.83 -2.31
CA ALA A 62 1.93 16.36 -3.60
C ALA A 62 0.44 16.73 -3.60
N ALA A 63 -0.42 15.90 -2.99
CA ALA A 63 -1.83 16.23 -2.82
C ALA A 63 -2.03 17.51 -1.99
N SER A 64 -1.22 17.70 -0.93
CA SER A 64 -1.23 18.91 -0.10
C SER A 64 -0.82 20.17 -0.86
N GLU A 65 0.27 20.09 -1.63
CA GLU A 65 0.80 21.20 -2.43
C GLU A 65 -0.20 21.63 -3.51
N LEU A 66 -0.86 20.68 -4.18
CA LEU A 66 -1.86 20.94 -5.22
C LEU A 66 -3.09 21.73 -4.74
N VAL A 67 -3.38 21.70 -3.44
CA VAL A 67 -4.48 22.51 -2.87
C VAL A 67 -4.19 24.01 -3.00
N THR A 68 -2.94 24.44 -2.78
CA THR A 68 -2.61 25.87 -2.68
C THR A 68 -1.77 26.40 -3.83
N GLU A 69 -1.16 25.51 -4.62
CA GLU A 69 -0.30 25.92 -5.72
C GLU A 69 -1.11 26.54 -6.86
N LYS A 70 -0.76 27.78 -7.23
CA LYS A 70 -1.46 28.56 -8.27
C LYS A 70 -0.68 28.58 -9.58
N LYS A 71 0.63 28.36 -9.54
CA LYS A 71 1.49 28.36 -10.72
C LYS A 71 1.28 27.08 -11.51
N ILE A 72 0.82 27.22 -12.75
CA ILE A 72 0.51 26.09 -13.65
C ILE A 72 1.69 25.14 -13.77
N GLU A 73 2.91 25.66 -13.94
CA GLU A 73 4.13 24.84 -14.05
C GLU A 73 4.39 23.97 -12.81
N ARG A 74 4.16 24.52 -11.61
CA ARG A 74 4.35 23.78 -10.35
C ARG A 74 3.23 22.79 -10.10
N ARG A 75 1.98 23.13 -10.47
CA ARG A 75 0.86 22.17 -10.44
C ARG A 75 1.14 20.98 -11.35
N ALA A 76 1.55 21.22 -12.59
CA ALA A 76 1.88 20.16 -13.55
C ALA A 76 3.02 19.25 -13.05
N PHE A 77 4.01 19.81 -12.34
CA PHE A 77 5.06 19.01 -11.70
C PHE A 77 4.48 18.02 -10.68
N TRP A 78 3.60 18.48 -9.78
CA TRP A 78 3.01 17.63 -8.75
C TRP A 78 1.98 16.63 -9.30
N GLU A 79 1.16 17.05 -10.28
CA GLU A 79 0.23 16.17 -10.99
C GLU A 79 0.98 15.02 -11.66
N LYS A 80 2.04 15.31 -12.42
CA LYS A 80 2.88 14.27 -13.05
C LYS A 80 3.50 13.31 -12.03
N LYS A 81 3.87 13.82 -10.85
CA LYS A 81 4.41 12.97 -9.77
C LYS A 81 3.34 12.03 -9.20
N LEU A 82 2.13 12.52 -8.95
CA LEU A 82 1.00 11.71 -8.51
C LEU A 82 0.63 10.64 -9.53
N GLU A 83 0.60 10.97 -10.82
CA GLU A 83 0.33 10.02 -11.90
C GLU A 83 1.38 8.91 -11.97
N ALA A 84 2.67 9.28 -11.87
CA ALA A 84 3.76 8.32 -11.89
C ALA A 84 3.71 7.36 -10.69
N LEU A 85 3.36 7.86 -9.50
CA LEU A 85 3.24 7.06 -8.28
C LEU A 85 2.05 6.10 -8.38
N ALA A 86 0.90 6.55 -8.90
CA ALA A 86 -0.26 5.69 -9.13
C ALA A 86 0.04 4.54 -10.11
N ALA A 87 0.85 4.79 -11.15
CA ALA A 87 1.25 3.76 -12.12
C ALA A 87 2.22 2.72 -11.51
N GLY A 88 3.06 3.11 -10.57
CA GLY A 88 4.02 2.22 -9.90
C GLY A 88 3.36 1.14 -9.04
N PHE A 89 2.27 1.47 -8.34
CA PHE A 89 1.53 0.50 -7.51
C PHE A 89 0.77 -0.56 -8.32
N ALA A 90 0.31 -0.24 -9.53
CA ALA A 90 -0.38 -1.19 -10.41
C ALA A 90 0.56 -2.31 -10.93
N ALA A 91 1.87 -2.05 -11.00
CA ALA A 91 2.85 -3.00 -11.54
C ALA A 91 3.35 -4.06 -10.54
N PHE A 92 3.01 -3.94 -9.24
CA PHE A 92 3.56 -4.84 -8.21
C PHE A 92 2.80 -6.17 -8.05
N PHE A 93 1.69 -6.38 -8.74
CA PHE A 93 0.92 -7.64 -8.71
C PHE A 93 1.07 -8.49 -9.99
N VAL A 94 2.24 -8.50 -10.61
CA VAL A 94 2.58 -9.48 -11.66
C VAL A 94 3.72 -10.37 -11.19
N GLY A 95 3.37 -11.52 -10.61
CA GLY A 95 4.29 -12.64 -10.44
C GLY A 95 4.35 -13.20 -9.02
N VAL A 96 3.54 -14.22 -8.75
CA VAL A 96 3.96 -15.61 -8.49
C VAL A 96 2.67 -16.43 -8.39
N ILE A 97 2.24 -17.06 -9.48
CA ILE A 97 1.27 -18.16 -9.40
C ILE A 97 1.79 -19.29 -10.30
N LEU A 98 1.97 -20.46 -9.66
CA LEU A 98 2.15 -21.82 -10.20
C LEU A 98 3.54 -22.21 -10.73
N VAL A 99 4.33 -22.93 -9.92
CA VAL A 99 4.63 -24.37 -10.10
C VAL A 99 5.01 -24.99 -8.75
N VAL A 100 4.06 -25.59 -8.04
CA VAL A 100 4.37 -26.65 -7.05
C VAL A 100 3.56 -27.86 -7.48
N THR A 101 4.17 -28.72 -8.28
CA THR A 101 3.71 -30.10 -8.46
C THR A 101 4.63 -30.99 -7.62
N PRO A 102 4.13 -31.68 -6.58
CA PRO A 102 4.93 -32.67 -5.88
C PRO A 102 5.13 -33.88 -6.80
N THR A 103 6.38 -34.15 -7.18
CA THR A 103 6.76 -35.39 -7.86
C THR A 103 6.56 -36.59 -6.91
N PRO A 104 5.79 -37.63 -7.29
CA PRO A 104 5.77 -38.87 -6.52
C PRO A 104 7.04 -39.68 -6.84
N SER A 105 8.05 -39.60 -5.98
CA SER A 105 9.19 -40.53 -6.04
C SER A 105 8.89 -41.74 -5.14
N GLN A 106 8.30 -42.78 -5.72
CA GLN A 106 8.35 -44.12 -5.15
C GLN A 106 9.78 -44.64 -5.29
N ALA A 107 10.59 -44.41 -4.25
CA ALA A 107 11.91 -45.00 -4.07
C ALA A 107 11.99 -45.64 -2.68
N ALA A 108 11.26 -46.75 -2.51
CA ALA A 108 11.66 -47.80 -1.58
C ALA A 108 12.04 -49.01 -2.43
N GLN A 109 13.32 -49.08 -2.78
CA GLN A 109 13.93 -50.21 -3.46
C GLN A 109 14.04 -51.41 -2.51
N LEU A 110 13.74 -52.60 -3.07
CA LEU A 110 14.40 -53.90 -2.87
C LEU A 110 14.47 -54.42 -1.41
N SER A 111 14.01 -55.62 -1.09
CA SER A 111 14.69 -56.86 -1.49
C SER A 111 13.99 -58.10 -0.87
N GLN A 112 14.06 -59.22 -1.60
CA GLN A 112 13.99 -60.64 -1.15
C GLN A 112 12.57 -61.17 -0.83
N VAL A 113 12.17 -62.40 -1.16
CA VAL A 113 12.90 -63.66 -1.32
C VAL A 113 12.12 -64.54 -2.32
N VAL A 114 12.87 -65.25 -3.17
CA VAL A 114 12.45 -66.36 -4.04
C VAL A 114 12.01 -67.54 -3.16
N ASP A 115 10.82 -68.15 -3.34
CA ASP A 115 10.73 -69.62 -3.39
C ASP A 115 9.41 -70.29 -3.82
N TYR A 116 9.62 -71.28 -4.70
CA TYR A 116 8.88 -72.37 -5.35
C TYR A 116 7.35 -72.56 -5.28
N LYS A 117 6.77 -72.65 -6.50
CA LYS A 117 5.62 -73.52 -6.80
C LYS A 117 6.01 -74.98 -6.55
N LEU A 118 5.39 -75.61 -5.56
CA LEU A 118 5.38 -77.05 -5.34
C LEU A 118 4.37 -77.70 -6.31
N TYR A 119 4.83 -78.57 -7.22
CA TYR A 119 4.00 -79.41 -8.10
C TYR A 119 4.43 -80.88 -7.92
N ILE A 120 3.74 -81.61 -7.04
CA ILE A 120 3.64 -83.08 -6.90
C ILE A 120 2.28 -83.24 -6.16
N MET A 121 1.23 -83.91 -6.61
CA MET A 121 1.03 -85.13 -7.40
C MET A 121 -0.34 -85.06 -8.07
#